data_AF-R7MI98-F1
#
_entry.id   AF-R7MI98-F1
#
_cell.length_a   1.000
_cell.length_b   1.000
_cell.length_c   1.000
_cell.angle_alpha   90.00
_cell.angle_beta   90.00
_cell.angle_gamma   90.00
#
_symmetry.space_group_name_H-M   'P 1'
#
loop_
_entity.id
_entity.type
_entity.pdbx_description
1 polymer ?
#
loop_
_entity_poly.entity_id
_entity_poly.type
_entity_poly.pdbx_seq_one_letter_code
_entity_poly.pdbx_strand_id
1 'polypeptide(L)' 'MAKDVVEALAKETGFKNNGAKAQSFAVVRNTNCPAILVEVGYIINPEDNAKLIDKNYQNKIAEAILHGLENYLK' A
#
# COMPACT_ATOMS: atom_id res chain seq x y z
N MET A 1 -11.12 -1.42 -3.55
CA MET A 1 -9.76 -1.96 -3.55
C MET A 1 -8.72 -0.92 -3.15
N ALA A 2 -8.41 0.07 -4.00
CA ALA A 2 -7.34 1.06 -3.69
C ALA A 2 -7.57 1.81 -2.38
N LYS A 3 -8.81 2.27 -2.15
CA LYS A 3 -9.22 2.96 -0.92
C LYS A 3 -9.08 2.06 0.32
N ASP A 4 -9.59 0.83 0.23
CA ASP A 4 -9.56 -0.12 1.35
C ASP A 4 -8.13 -0.49 1.76
N VAL A 5 -7.25 -0.70 0.77
CA VAL A 5 -5.83 -1.01 1.00
C VAL A 5 -5.07 0.18 1.61
N VAL A 6 -5.27 1.41 1.11
CA VAL A 6 -4.57 2.57 1.69
C VAL A 6 -5.06 2.93 3.09
N GLU A 7 -6.34 2.71 3.38
CA GLU A 7 -6.91 2.89 4.73
C GLU A 7 -6.35 1.87 5.73
N ALA A 8 -6.26 0.59 5.33
CA ALA A 8 -5.65 -0.46 6.16
C ALA A 8 -4.17 -0.16 6.44
N LEU A 9 -3.40 0.20 5.41
CA LEU A 9 -1.99 0.59 5.56
C LEU A 9 -1.81 1.74 6.54
N ALA A 10 -2.57 2.82 6.39
CA ALA A 10 -2.45 3.98 7.28
C ALA A 10 -2.80 3.63 8.74
N LYS A 11 -3.85 2.83 8.94
CA LYS A 11 -4.30 2.39 10.27
C LYS A 11 -3.27 1.51 10.95
N GLU A 12 -2.65 0.59 10.22
CA GLU A 12 -1.80 -0.43 10.82
C GLU A 12 -0.34 0.05 10.93
N THR A 13 0.23 0.64 9.89
CA THR A 13 1.65 1.02 9.91
C THR A 13 1.90 2.40 10.54
N GLY A 14 0.86 3.23 10.66
CA GLY A 14 0.98 4.63 11.05
C GLY A 14 1.47 5.54 9.92
N PHE A 15 1.48 5.06 8.67
CA PHE A 15 1.77 5.91 7.51
C PHE A 15 0.73 7.01 7.34
N LYS A 16 1.18 8.15 6.85
CA LYS A 16 0.29 9.20 6.37
C LYS A 16 -0.55 8.67 5.21
N ASN A 17 -1.87 8.69 5.36
CA ASN A 17 -2.78 8.37 4.27
C ASN A 17 -2.75 9.51 3.23
N ASN A 18 -2.15 9.25 2.07
CA ASN A 18 -2.11 10.20 0.94
C ASN A 18 -3.25 9.98 -0.07
N GLY A 19 -4.22 9.11 0.27
CA GLY A 19 -5.37 8.77 -0.56
C GLY A 19 -5.04 7.90 -1.76
N ALA A 20 -6.09 7.35 -2.37
CA ALA A 20 -5.98 6.67 -3.66
C ALA A 20 -5.88 7.71 -4.78
N LYS A 21 -4.94 7.50 -5.72
CA LYS A 21 -4.73 8.39 -6.88
C LYS A 21 -4.96 7.64 -8.17
N ALA A 22 -5.68 8.26 -9.10
CA ALA A 22 -5.85 7.74 -10.45
C ALA A 22 -4.66 8.17 -11.32
N GLN A 23 -3.85 7.21 -11.76
CA GLN A 23 -2.69 7.45 -12.62
C GLN A 23 -2.54 6.34 -13.66
N SER A 24 -1.89 6.66 -14.78
CA SER A 24 -1.79 5.79 -15.95
C SER A 24 -0.46 5.03 -15.99
N PHE A 25 -0.22 4.17 -14.99
CA PHE A 25 0.96 3.30 -14.98
C PHE A 25 0.75 2.07 -15.88
N ALA A 26 1.79 1.64 -16.57
CA ALA A 26 1.70 0.53 -17.53
C ALA A 26 1.10 -0.75 -16.91
N VAL A 27 1.51 -1.07 -15.68
CA VAL A 27 1.12 -2.30 -14.96
C VAL A 27 -0.34 -2.30 -14.48
N VAL A 28 -0.95 -1.13 -14.25
CA VAL A 28 -2.36 -1.03 -13.81
C VAL A 28 -3.32 -0.67 -14.95
N ARG A 29 -2.81 -0.13 -16.06
CA ARG A 29 -3.65 0.25 -17.21
C ARG A 29 -3.97 -0.93 -18.13
N ASN A 30 -2.99 -1.80 -18.39
CA ASN A 30 -3.09 -2.86 -19.40
C ASN A 30 -3.32 -4.23 -18.75
N THR A 31 -4.31 -4.33 -17.86
CA THR A 31 -4.66 -5.58 -17.18
C THR A 31 -6.15 -5.89 -17.35
N ASN A 32 -6.49 -7.18 -17.33
CA ASN A 32 -7.86 -7.69 -17.49
C ASN A 32 -8.59 -7.91 -16.16
N CYS A 33 -7.99 -7.52 -15.03
CA CYS A 33 -8.57 -7.60 -13.69
C CYS A 33 -8.37 -6.27 -12.93
N PRO A 34 -9.08 -6.04 -11.81
CA PRO A 34 -8.78 -4.90 -10.94
C PRO A 34 -7.31 -4.92 -10.50
N ALA A 35 -6.58 -3.82 -10.73
CA ALA A 35 -5.19 -3.68 -10.33
C ALA A 35 -4.92 -2.33 -9.66
N ILE A 36 -3.99 -2.35 -8.70
CA ILE A 36 -3.46 -1.16 -8.02
C ILE A 36 -1.93 -1.25 -7.95
N LEU A 37 -1.29 -0.09 -7.86
CA LEU A 37 0.12 0.05 -7.49
C LEU A 37 0.14 0.69 -6.11
N VAL A 38 0.87 0.09 -5.17
CA VAL A 38 0.97 0.57 -3.79
C VAL A 38 2.38 1.12 -3.55
N GLU A 39 2.45 2.40 -3.19
CA GLU A 39 3.68 3.03 -2.69
C GLU A 39 3.71 2.91 -1.16
N VAL A 40 4.66 2.16 -0.62
CA VAL A 40 4.72 1.80 0.82
C VAL A 40 5.70 2.68 1.62
N GLY A 41 6.18 3.77 1.06
CA GLY A 41 7.12 4.70 1.70
C GLY A 41 8.10 5.31 0.69
N TYR A 42 8.90 6.27 1.14
CA TYR A 42 9.89 6.97 0.32
C TYR A 42 11.32 6.58 0.69
N ILE A 43 12.05 5.91 -0.21
CA ILE A 43 13.46 5.53 0.02
C ILE A 43 14.36 6.76 0.26
N ILE A 44 14.01 7.90 -0.35
CA ILE A 44 14.74 9.16 -0.18
C ILE A 44 14.52 9.82 1.19
N ASN A 45 13.50 9.39 1.95
CA ASN A 45 13.28 9.83 3.33
C ASN A 45 13.99 8.85 4.27
N PRO A 46 15.01 9.28 5.03
CA PRO A 46 15.76 8.40 5.92
C PRO A 46 14.90 7.63 6.93
N GLU A 47 13.84 8.24 7.45
CA GLU A 47 12.94 7.62 8.43
C GLU A 47 12.11 6.49 7.82
N ASP A 48 11.59 6.72 6.61
CA ASP A 48 10.86 5.70 5.86
C ASP A 48 11.81 4.59 5.43
N ASN A 49 12.99 4.94 4.92
CA ASN A 49 13.97 3.97 4.45
C ASN A 49 14.43 3.01 5.56
N ALA A 50 14.65 3.53 6.78
CA ALA A 50 14.99 2.72 7.94
C ALA A 50 13.88 1.70 8.27
N LYS A 51 12.61 2.07 8.11
CA LYS A 51 11.47 1.16 8.27
C LYS A 51 11.35 0.18 7.09
N LEU A 52 11.59 0.63 5.86
CA LEU A 52 11.47 -0.20 4.65
C LEU A 52 12.45 -1.38 4.63
N ILE A 53 13.59 -1.27 5.33
CA ILE A 53 14.56 -2.38 5.49
C ILE A 53 14.32 -3.23 6.73
N ASP A 54 13.38 -2.84 7.60
CA ASP A 54 13.02 -3.60 8.81
C ASP A 54 12.02 -4.71 8.46
N LYS A 55 12.36 -5.96 8.82
CA LYS A 55 11.54 -7.13 8.49
C LYS A 55 10.19 -7.14 9.20
N ASN A 56 10.12 -6.65 10.44
CA ASN A 56 8.86 -6.61 11.19
C ASN A 56 7.92 -5.59 10.54
N TYR A 57 8.47 -4.47 10.08
CA TYR A 57 7.70 -3.47 9.35
C TYR A 57 7.23 -3.96 7.99
N GLN A 58 8.06 -4.69 7.25
CA GLN A 58 7.67 -5.35 6.00
C GLN A 58 6.51 -6.33 6.21
N ASN A 59 6.56 -7.15 7.28
CA ASN A 59 5.46 -8.05 7.64
C ASN A 59 4.18 -7.28 7.95
N LYS A 60 4.29 -6.18 8.70
CA LYS A 60 3.15 -5.31 9.03
C LYS A 60 2.51 -4.69 7.79
N ILE A 61 3.32 -4.28 6.80
CA ILE A 61 2.82 -3.80 5.50
C ILE A 61 2.07 -4.93 4.78
N ALA A 62 2.62 -6.14 4.75
CA ALA A 62 2.01 -7.28 4.09
C ALA A 62 0.65 -7.66 4.71
N GLU A 63 0.57 -7.70 6.05
CA GLU A 63 -0.68 -7.92 6.80
C GLU A 63 -1.72 -6.84 6.48
N ALA A 64 -1.33 -5.57 6.49
CA ALA A 64 -2.23 -4.48 6.16
C ALA A 64 -2.77 -4.55 4.71
N ILE A 65 -1.94 -4.98 3.76
CA ILE A 65 -2.37 -5.22 2.37
C ILE A 65 -3.39 -6.36 2.33
N LEU A 66 -3.13 -7.46 3.03
CA LEU A 66 -4.05 -8.60 3.11
C LEU A 66 -5.41 -8.15 3.68
N HIS A 67 -5.43 -7.48 4.83
CA HIS A 67 -6.67 -6.99 5.44
C HIS A 67 -7.42 -6.02 4.52
N GLY A 68 -6.70 -5.14 3.82
CA GLY A 68 -7.29 -4.24 2.82
C GLY A 68 -7.96 -4.99 1.66
N LEU A 69 -7.35 -6.07 1.18
CA LEU A 69 -7.92 -6.94 0.15
C LEU A 69 -9.12 -7.72 0.66
N GLU A 70 -9.06 -8.30 1.85
CA GLU A 70 -10.20 -8.99 2.48
C GLU A 70 -11.40 -8.07 2.65
N ASN A 71 -11.17 -6.81 3.04
CA ASN A 71 -12.24 -5.82 3.17
C ASN A 71 -12.85 -5.43 1.82
N TYR A 72 -12.06 -5.42 0.75
CA TYR A 72 -12.56 -5.16 -0.59
C TYR A 72 -13.38 -6.32 -1.18
N LEU A 73 -13.03 -7.57 -0.83
CA LEU A 73 -13.66 -8.77 -1.39
C LEU A 73 -14.94 -9.20 -0.65
N LYS A 74 -15.22 -8.62 0.53
CA LYS A 74 -16.50 -8.79 1.24
C LYS A 74 -17.63 -8.07 0.51
#